data_AF-A0AAN8RZT6-F1
#
_entry.id   AF-A0AAN8RZT6-F1
#
_cell.length_a   1.000
_cell.length_b   1.000
_cell.length_c   1.000
_cell.angle_alpha   90.00
_cell.angle_beta   90.00
_cell.angle_gamma   90.00
#
_symmetry.space_group_name_H-M   'P 1'
#
loop_
_entity.id
_entity.type
_entity.pdbx_description
1 polymer ?
#
loop_
_entity_poly.entity_id
_entity_poly.type
_entity_poly.pdbx_seq_one_letter_code
_entity_poly.pdbx_strand_id
1 'polypeptide(L)'
;MGCGVTFVDNFLTRNFYRLGVFVGNNPAYFLIIPVLLSLLCVTGFQRMHYEIDPEYLFSPINGEGKYERAVVEEFFKPNYTSRFNVGRITRPGRFGRIIAIPRDKGDMLRVEIWKELRLLDELIQNTTVEYDDETFTYRDVCAKWIDECYQNDILNLDYVMEEIERKELNLTFPIMFNPVTWDAHTFPVYFGGTIVSEDGVITHVPSVQLVYFVTADNKKQDARGAAWEEAFLDVVGKAEKDRTFKYISTAMFASRTLDIELERNTRTVVPYFGSTFALMVGFSMITCMMLDWVRSKPVLGLMGNISAAMATVAGFGFAIYLGFDFIGINLAAPFLMVGEYRHGTLQRLLIKGQ
;
A
#
# COMPACT_ATOMS: atom_id res chain seq x y z
N MET A 1 -54.96 -0.47 16.37
CA MET A 1 -54.27 -1.08 15.21
C MET A 1 -53.10 -1.90 15.73
N GLY A 2 -53.24 -3.21 15.88
CA GLY A 2 -52.21 -4.05 16.53
C GLY A 2 -52.30 -5.56 16.26
N CYS A 3 -53.14 -6.01 15.32
CA CYS A 3 -53.29 -7.45 15.00
C CYS A 3 -52.24 -8.00 14.02
N GLY A 4 -51.56 -7.14 13.26
CA GLY A 4 -50.56 -7.60 12.27
C GLY A 4 -49.28 -8.14 12.92
N VAL A 5 -48.84 -7.53 14.02
CA VAL A 5 -47.59 -7.89 14.71
C VAL A 5 -47.73 -9.22 15.45
N THR A 6 -48.88 -9.48 16.09
CA THR A 6 -49.13 -10.72 16.83
C THR A 6 -49.35 -11.93 15.92
N PHE A 7 -49.92 -11.73 14.72
CA PHE A 7 -50.04 -12.81 13.72
C PHE A 7 -48.67 -13.25 13.20
N VAL A 8 -47.80 -12.29 12.88
CA VAL A 8 -46.43 -12.57 12.42
C VAL A 8 -45.63 -13.26 13.52
N ASP A 9 -45.72 -12.79 14.76
CA ASP A 9 -45.00 -13.38 15.89
C ASP A 9 -45.45 -14.82 16.19
N ASN A 10 -46.76 -15.08 16.18
CA ASN A 10 -47.32 -16.43 16.34
C ASN A 10 -46.92 -17.35 15.19
N PHE A 11 -46.89 -16.83 13.96
CA PHE A 11 -46.45 -17.60 12.79
C PHE A 11 -44.97 -17.96 12.90
N LEU A 12 -44.09 -16.99 13.22
CA LEU A 12 -42.66 -17.21 13.38
C LEU A 12 -42.36 -18.18 14.52
N THR A 13 -42.99 -17.98 15.69
CA THR A 13 -42.82 -18.85 16.86
C THR A 13 -43.20 -20.30 16.54
N ARG A 14 -44.34 -20.52 15.88
CA ARG A 14 -44.78 -21.86 15.47
C ARG A 14 -43.81 -22.53 14.49
N ASN A 15 -43.28 -21.77 13.52
CA ASN A 15 -42.34 -22.31 12.55
C ASN A 15 -40.96 -22.58 13.17
N PHE A 16 -40.42 -21.67 13.97
CA PHE A 16 -39.15 -21.89 14.68
C PHE A 16 -39.24 -23.02 15.70
N TYR A 17 -40.39 -23.21 16.36
CA TYR A 17 -40.62 -24.35 17.22
C TYR A 17 -40.57 -25.67 16.44
N ARG A 18 -41.29 -25.76 15.30
CA ARG A 18 -41.23 -26.95 14.42
C ARG A 18 -39.82 -27.22 13.92
N LEU A 19 -39.10 -26.18 13.51
CA LEU A 19 -37.70 -26.28 13.08
C LEU A 19 -36.82 -26.80 14.23
N GLY A 20 -36.98 -26.26 15.43
CA GLY A 20 -36.24 -26.68 16.62
C GLY A 20 -36.48 -28.15 17.00
N VAL A 21 -37.74 -28.60 16.93
CA VAL A 21 -38.09 -30.03 17.14
C VAL A 21 -37.47 -30.90 16.05
N PHE A 22 -37.50 -30.48 14.80
CA PHE A 22 -36.90 -31.23 13.69
C PHE A 22 -35.37 -31.36 13.82
N VAL A 23 -34.68 -30.27 14.20
CA VAL A 23 -33.23 -30.27 14.47
C VAL A 23 -32.91 -31.13 15.69
N GLY A 24 -33.70 -31.04 16.76
CA GLY A 24 -33.52 -31.84 17.97
C GLY A 24 -33.68 -33.34 17.76
N ASN A 25 -34.56 -33.75 16.84
CA ASN A 25 -34.75 -35.16 16.47
C ASN A 25 -33.65 -35.71 15.56
N ASN A 26 -32.92 -34.84 14.83
CA ASN A 26 -31.90 -35.24 13.84
C ASN A 26 -30.58 -34.45 13.97
N PRO A 27 -29.93 -34.42 15.15
CA PRO A 27 -28.81 -33.51 15.41
C PRO A 27 -27.58 -33.78 14.54
N ALA A 28 -27.31 -35.04 14.18
CA ALA A 28 -26.11 -35.42 13.43
C ALA A 28 -26.08 -34.78 12.02
N TYR A 29 -27.19 -34.80 11.29
CA TYR A 29 -27.26 -34.22 9.94
C TYR A 29 -27.02 -32.71 9.95
N PHE A 30 -27.59 -32.00 10.93
CA PHE A 30 -27.44 -30.55 11.06
C PHE A 30 -26.06 -30.11 11.55
N LEU A 31 -25.22 -31.03 12.04
CA LEU A 31 -23.81 -30.76 12.35
C LEU A 31 -22.89 -31.12 11.17
N ILE A 32 -23.09 -32.29 10.56
CA ILE A 32 -22.21 -32.80 9.51
C ILE A 32 -22.35 -31.98 8.23
N ILE A 33 -23.57 -31.67 7.79
CA ILE A 33 -23.81 -30.98 6.52
C ILE A 33 -23.16 -29.59 6.48
N PRO A 34 -23.34 -28.70 7.48
CA PRO A 34 -22.68 -27.39 7.47
C PRO A 34 -21.16 -27.47 7.57
N VAL A 35 -20.61 -28.48 8.26
CA VAL A 35 -19.17 -28.71 8.35
C VAL A 35 -18.59 -29.16 7.00
N LEU A 36 -19.28 -30.07 6.28
CA LEU A 36 -18.84 -30.46 4.94
C LEU A 36 -18.95 -29.31 3.94
N LEU A 37 -20.03 -28.52 4.04
CA LEU A 37 -20.21 -27.34 3.21
C LEU A 37 -19.13 -26.29 3.47
N SER A 38 -18.78 -26.05 4.74
CA SER A 38 -17.73 -25.09 5.08
C SER A 38 -16.36 -25.57 4.58
N LEU A 39 -16.04 -26.86 4.71
CA LEU A 39 -14.83 -27.46 4.15
C LEU A 39 -14.77 -27.32 2.62
N LEU A 40 -15.90 -27.51 1.93
CA LEU A 40 -15.99 -27.28 0.50
C LEU A 40 -15.81 -25.81 0.14
N CYS A 41 -16.32 -24.87 0.94
CA CYS A 41 -16.07 -23.45 0.70
C CYS A 41 -14.60 -23.08 0.94
N VAL A 42 -13.94 -23.71 1.93
CA VAL A 42 -12.52 -23.47 2.27
C VAL A 42 -11.60 -23.82 1.10
N THR A 43 -11.93 -24.79 0.25
CA THR A 43 -11.11 -25.09 -0.93
C THR A 43 -11.04 -23.92 -1.93
N GLY A 44 -11.90 -22.90 -1.80
CA GLY A 44 -11.84 -21.66 -2.57
C GLY A 44 -10.56 -20.87 -2.34
N PHE A 45 -9.97 -20.94 -1.14
CA PHE A 45 -8.69 -20.28 -0.84
C PHE A 45 -7.53 -20.78 -1.72
N GLN A 46 -7.65 -21.94 -2.38
CA GLN A 46 -6.64 -22.41 -3.34
C GLN A 46 -6.56 -21.53 -4.60
N ARG A 47 -7.64 -20.79 -4.92
CA ARG A 47 -7.72 -19.87 -6.07
C ARG A 47 -7.60 -18.41 -5.67
N MET A 48 -7.09 -18.16 -4.47
CA MET A 48 -6.96 -16.81 -3.93
C MET A 48 -5.99 -15.98 -4.76
N HIS A 49 -6.51 -14.91 -5.38
CA HIS A 49 -5.73 -13.86 -6.00
C HIS A 49 -5.58 -12.72 -4.99
N TYR A 50 -4.33 -12.33 -4.72
CA TYR A 50 -4.01 -11.29 -3.74
C TYR A 50 -3.72 -9.98 -4.47
N GLU A 51 -4.50 -8.95 -4.18
CA GLU A 51 -4.39 -7.64 -4.83
C GLU A 51 -3.87 -6.60 -3.84
N ILE A 52 -2.84 -5.86 -4.28
CA ILE A 52 -2.13 -4.87 -3.47
C ILE A 52 -2.12 -3.48 -4.09
N ASP A 53 -2.55 -3.34 -5.35
CA ASP A 53 -2.50 -2.06 -6.05
C ASP A 53 -3.48 -1.04 -5.43
N PRO A 54 -2.99 0.05 -4.80
CA PRO A 54 -3.84 1.05 -4.18
C PRO A 54 -4.72 1.78 -5.20
N GLU A 55 -4.29 1.92 -6.46
CA GLU A 55 -5.14 2.51 -7.50
C GLU A 55 -6.37 1.62 -7.71
N TYR A 56 -6.22 0.30 -7.76
CA TYR A 56 -7.35 -0.62 -7.87
C TYR A 56 -8.25 -0.59 -6.61
N LEU A 57 -7.64 -0.57 -5.43
CA LEU A 57 -8.36 -0.67 -4.15
C LEU A 57 -9.16 0.59 -3.78
N PHE A 58 -8.66 1.77 -4.14
CA PHE A 58 -9.24 3.04 -3.69
C PHE A 58 -9.89 3.87 -4.80
N SER A 59 -9.80 3.44 -6.06
CA SER A 59 -10.47 4.14 -7.17
C SER A 59 -11.51 3.26 -7.86
N PRO A 60 -12.65 3.83 -8.31
CA PRO A 60 -13.69 3.06 -8.99
C PRO A 60 -13.15 2.40 -10.26
N ILE A 61 -13.58 1.17 -10.55
CA ILE A 61 -13.17 0.43 -11.75
C ILE A 61 -13.63 1.16 -13.01
N ASN A 62 -14.88 1.66 -13.01
CA ASN A 62 -15.50 2.37 -14.13
C ASN A 62 -15.63 3.88 -13.84
N GLY A 63 -14.50 4.54 -13.55
CA GLY A 63 -14.46 6.00 -13.39
C GLY A 63 -14.25 6.71 -14.73
N GLU A 64 -14.85 7.90 -14.90
CA GLU A 64 -14.63 8.75 -16.10
C GLU A 64 -13.14 9.05 -16.32
N GLY A 65 -12.38 9.32 -15.26
CA GLY A 65 -10.94 9.54 -15.37
C GLY A 65 -10.15 8.33 -15.90
N LYS A 66 -10.61 7.08 -15.65
CA LYS A 66 -9.99 5.88 -16.22
C LYS A 66 -10.33 5.72 -17.70
N TYR A 67 -11.55 6.12 -18.10
CA TYR A 67 -11.95 6.15 -19.51
C TYR A 67 -11.15 7.17 -20.30
N GLU A 68 -11.06 8.42 -19.81
CA GLU A 68 -10.25 9.47 -20.44
C GLU A 68 -8.78 9.06 -20.54
N ARG A 69 -8.22 8.48 -19.48
CA ARG A 69 -6.86 7.92 -19.50
C ARG A 69 -6.69 6.87 -20.59
N ALA A 70 -7.64 5.94 -20.74
CA ALA A 70 -7.57 4.90 -21.76
C ALA A 70 -7.56 5.48 -23.18
N VAL A 71 -8.38 6.51 -23.43
CA VAL A 71 -8.39 7.25 -24.71
C VAL A 71 -7.04 7.93 -24.96
N VAL A 72 -6.47 8.60 -23.95
CA VAL A 72 -5.15 9.24 -24.08
C VAL A 72 -4.05 8.20 -24.34
N GLU A 73 -4.10 7.05 -23.67
CA GLU A 73 -3.13 5.96 -23.86
C GLU A 73 -3.25 5.28 -25.22
N GLU A 74 -4.44 5.26 -25.82
CA GLU A 74 -4.66 4.75 -27.17
C GLU A 74 -3.99 5.63 -28.23
N PHE A 75 -4.11 6.96 -28.12
CA PHE A 75 -3.55 7.89 -29.09
C PHE A 75 -2.10 8.31 -28.80
N PHE A 76 -1.72 8.41 -27.53
CA PHE A 76 -0.47 8.97 -27.06
C PHE A 76 0.26 8.04 -26.08
N LYS A 77 0.37 6.75 -26.43
CA LYS A 77 1.07 5.78 -25.59
C LYS A 77 2.50 6.27 -25.26
N PRO A 78 2.87 6.38 -23.96
CA PRO A 78 4.23 6.72 -23.58
C PRO A 78 5.18 5.60 -24.01
N ASN A 79 6.29 5.96 -24.64
CA ASN A 79 7.35 5.03 -25.04
C ASN A 79 8.57 5.31 -24.17
N TYR A 80 8.80 4.47 -23.18
CA TYR A 80 9.88 4.69 -22.21
C TYR A 80 11.27 4.40 -22.80
N THR A 81 11.34 3.60 -23.87
CA THR A 81 12.60 3.15 -24.46
C THR A 81 13.27 4.19 -25.38
N SER A 82 12.52 5.10 -26.00
CA SER A 82 13.09 6.03 -27.01
C SER A 82 12.46 7.41 -27.09
N ARG A 83 11.27 7.64 -26.51
CA ARG A 83 10.57 8.94 -26.60
C ARG A 83 9.93 9.29 -25.26
N PHE A 84 10.65 9.04 -24.18
CA PHE A 84 10.16 9.29 -22.84
C PHE A 84 10.13 10.79 -22.52
N ASN A 85 8.94 11.31 -22.20
CA ASN A 85 8.79 12.68 -21.75
C ASN A 85 7.90 12.72 -20.51
N VAL A 86 8.37 13.38 -19.45
CA VAL A 86 7.66 13.49 -18.18
C VAL A 86 6.29 14.15 -18.34
N GLY A 87 6.13 15.10 -19.26
CA GLY A 87 4.85 15.76 -19.55
C GLY A 87 3.82 14.89 -20.29
N ARG A 88 4.19 13.65 -20.69
CA ARG A 88 3.30 12.70 -21.39
C ARG A 88 2.94 11.47 -20.56
N ILE A 89 3.31 11.44 -19.29
CA ILE A 89 3.02 10.31 -18.41
C ILE A 89 1.52 10.31 -18.05
N THR A 90 0.84 9.20 -18.31
CA THR A 90 -0.56 8.98 -17.91
C THR A 90 -0.68 8.11 -16.67
N ARG A 91 0.37 7.32 -16.37
CA ARG A 91 0.48 6.48 -15.20
C ARG A 91 1.80 6.78 -14.48
N PRO A 92 1.82 6.69 -13.14
CA PRO A 92 3.07 6.51 -12.41
C PRO A 92 3.67 5.18 -12.87
N GLY A 93 4.61 5.23 -13.82
CA GLY A 93 5.36 4.05 -14.25
C GLY A 93 6.32 3.58 -13.16
N ARG A 94 7.45 2.98 -13.55
CA ARG A 94 8.53 2.70 -12.61
C ARG A 94 9.41 3.92 -12.42
N PHE A 95 9.61 4.34 -11.18
CA PHE A 95 10.46 5.47 -10.84
C PHE A 95 10.94 5.41 -9.39
N GLY A 96 12.12 6.00 -9.16
CA GLY A 96 12.64 6.32 -7.84
C GLY A 96 12.72 7.83 -7.69
N ARG A 97 12.17 8.37 -6.59
CA ARG A 97 12.24 9.80 -6.26
C ARG A 97 12.93 9.98 -4.91
N ILE A 98 13.80 10.98 -4.86
CA ILE A 98 14.51 11.40 -3.66
C ILE A 98 14.16 12.85 -3.38
N ILE A 99 13.93 13.15 -2.12
CA ILE A 99 13.84 14.51 -1.60
C ILE A 99 15.00 14.68 -0.63
N ALA A 100 15.93 15.56 -0.98
CA ALA A 100 17.06 15.95 -0.16
C ALA A 100 16.71 17.22 0.63
N ILE A 101 17.03 17.20 1.92
CA ILE A 101 16.78 18.28 2.87
C ILE A 101 18.10 18.51 3.62
N PRO A 102 18.48 19.77 3.94
CA PRO A 102 19.70 20.01 4.67
C PRO A 102 19.53 19.61 6.14
N ARG A 103 20.51 18.89 6.71
CA ARG A 103 20.45 18.38 8.09
C ARG A 103 20.36 19.48 9.13
N ASP A 104 20.97 20.63 8.86
CA ASP A 104 20.95 21.81 9.70
C ASP A 104 19.69 22.66 9.51
N LYS A 105 18.73 22.23 8.67
CA LYS A 105 17.53 22.97 8.30
C LYS A 105 17.83 24.36 7.71
N GLY A 106 19.03 24.52 7.15
CA GLY A 106 19.45 25.71 6.43
C GLY A 106 18.96 25.71 4.99
N ASP A 107 19.71 26.37 4.12
CA ASP A 107 19.41 26.46 2.69
C ASP A 107 20.06 25.29 1.92
N MET A 108 19.43 24.84 0.84
CA MET A 108 20.02 23.89 -0.11
C MET A 108 21.00 24.57 -1.08
N LEU A 109 20.99 25.91 -1.21
CA LEU A 109 21.88 26.66 -2.10
C LEU A 109 23.32 26.81 -1.56
N ARG A 110 24.00 25.71 -1.23
CA ARG A 110 25.39 25.68 -0.73
C ARG A 110 26.24 24.71 -1.52
N VAL A 111 27.47 25.10 -1.86
CA VAL A 111 28.36 24.27 -2.71
C VAL A 111 28.61 22.88 -2.09
N GLU A 112 28.75 22.81 -0.76
CA GLU A 112 28.98 21.53 -0.06
C GLU A 112 27.80 20.54 -0.22
N ILE A 113 26.57 21.05 -0.22
CA ILE A 113 25.35 20.25 -0.38
C ILE A 113 25.26 19.70 -1.81
N TRP A 114 25.55 20.53 -2.81
CA TRP A 114 25.46 20.14 -4.21
C TRP A 114 26.51 19.11 -4.62
N LYS A 115 27.71 19.19 -4.04
CA LYS A 115 28.73 18.13 -4.15
C LYS A 115 28.23 16.80 -3.57
N GLU A 116 27.56 16.81 -2.41
CA GLU A 116 26.94 15.59 -1.86
C GLU A 116 25.78 15.07 -2.72
N LEU A 117 24.96 15.95 -3.30
CA LEU A 117 23.91 15.56 -4.25
C LEU A 117 24.50 14.88 -5.50
N ARG A 118 25.66 15.34 -5.99
CA ARG A 118 26.34 14.73 -7.13
C ARG A 118 26.87 13.34 -6.78
N LEU A 119 27.48 13.18 -5.60
CA LEU A 119 27.91 11.87 -5.10
C LEU A 119 26.73 10.91 -4.92
N LEU A 120 25.58 11.40 -4.48
CA LEU A 120 24.35 10.62 -4.39
C LEU A 120 23.85 10.16 -5.76
N ASP A 121 23.84 11.03 -6.77
CA ASP A 121 23.50 10.68 -8.15
C ASP A 121 24.47 9.61 -8.71
N GLU A 122 25.77 9.77 -8.50
CA GLU A 122 26.77 8.76 -8.91
C GLU A 122 26.56 7.40 -8.24
N LEU A 123 26.21 7.39 -6.95
CA LEU A 123 25.90 6.16 -6.20
C LEU A 123 24.69 5.43 -6.82
N ILE A 124 23.64 6.17 -7.18
CA ILE A 124 22.42 5.61 -7.78
C ILE A 124 22.69 5.10 -9.18
N GLN A 125 23.44 5.85 -10.00
CA GLN A 125 23.79 5.44 -11.36
C GLN A 125 24.65 4.17 -11.38
N ASN A 126 25.57 4.03 -10.43
CA ASN A 126 26.47 2.87 -10.31
C ASN A 126 25.86 1.69 -9.53
N THR A 127 24.61 1.78 -9.09
CA THR A 127 23.96 0.69 -8.36
C THR A 127 23.75 -0.49 -9.31
N THR A 128 24.38 -1.62 -8.97
CA THR A 128 24.29 -2.88 -9.72
C THR A 128 23.20 -3.76 -9.13
N VAL A 129 22.33 -4.27 -9.99
CA VAL A 129 21.20 -5.12 -9.63
C VAL A 129 21.31 -6.43 -10.40
N GLU A 130 21.08 -7.54 -9.72
CA GLU A 130 21.08 -8.87 -10.31
C GLU A 130 19.63 -9.38 -10.40
N TYR A 131 19.18 -9.70 -11.61
CA TYR A 131 17.85 -10.27 -11.84
C TYR A 131 17.89 -11.21 -13.03
N ASP A 132 17.40 -12.45 -12.86
CA ASP A 132 17.32 -13.46 -13.92
C ASP A 132 18.70 -13.77 -14.55
N ASP A 133 19.72 -13.95 -13.71
CA ASP A 133 21.14 -14.18 -14.06
C ASP A 133 21.79 -13.05 -14.91
N GLU A 134 21.12 -11.91 -15.07
CA GLU A 134 21.65 -10.71 -15.70
C GLU A 134 21.96 -9.64 -14.63
N THR A 135 23.18 -9.11 -14.64
CA THR A 135 23.55 -7.92 -13.86
C THR A 135 23.38 -6.67 -14.72
N PHE A 136 22.77 -5.64 -14.14
CA PHE A 136 22.54 -4.38 -14.84
C PHE A 136 22.59 -3.18 -13.89
N THR A 137 22.75 -2.00 -14.47
CA THR A 137 22.81 -0.72 -13.77
C THR A 137 21.62 0.16 -14.12
N TYR A 138 21.49 1.33 -13.46
CA TYR A 138 20.46 2.29 -13.83
C TYR A 138 20.53 2.71 -15.31
N ARG A 139 21.74 2.81 -15.88
CA ARG A 139 21.95 3.23 -17.28
C ARG A 139 21.34 2.27 -18.30
N ASP A 140 21.16 1.00 -17.92
CA ASP A 140 20.59 -0.03 -18.77
C ASP A 140 19.05 -0.02 -18.75
N VAL A 141 18.45 0.43 -17.65
CA VAL A 141 16.99 0.39 -17.42
C VAL A 141 16.33 1.77 -17.38
N CYS A 142 17.10 2.85 -17.41
CA CYS A 142 16.60 4.22 -17.41
C CYS A 142 15.62 4.44 -18.57
N ALA A 143 14.60 5.28 -18.35
CA ALA A 143 13.77 5.77 -19.44
C ALA A 143 14.60 6.70 -20.34
N LYS A 144 14.51 6.53 -21.66
CA LYS A 144 15.37 7.22 -22.63
C LYS A 144 14.59 8.17 -23.52
N TRP A 145 15.24 9.29 -23.82
CA TRP A 145 14.88 10.16 -24.94
C TRP A 145 15.94 9.98 -26.03
N ILE A 146 15.51 9.37 -27.14
CA ILE A 146 16.36 8.93 -28.25
C ILE A 146 17.33 7.84 -27.76
N ASP A 147 18.53 8.22 -27.35
CA ASP A 147 19.57 7.29 -26.86
C ASP A 147 20.08 7.67 -25.47
N GLU A 148 19.63 8.80 -24.92
CA GLU A 148 20.09 9.33 -23.64
C GLU A 148 19.09 9.03 -22.53
N CYS A 149 19.60 8.58 -21.37
CA CYS A 149 18.79 8.44 -20.16
C CYS A 149 18.22 9.79 -19.75
N TYR A 150 17.01 9.78 -19.17
CA TYR A 150 16.51 10.94 -18.45
C TYR A 150 17.47 11.30 -17.30
N GLN A 151 18.00 12.51 -17.34
CA GLN A 151 18.91 13.06 -16.33
C GLN A 151 18.19 14.16 -15.53
N ASN A 152 18.68 14.38 -14.31
CA ASN A 152 18.21 15.48 -13.47
C ASN A 152 18.99 16.73 -13.83
N ASP A 153 18.49 17.50 -14.80
CA ASP A 153 19.14 18.73 -15.32
C ASP A 153 19.47 19.73 -14.21
N ILE A 154 18.70 19.71 -13.12
CA ILE A 154 18.92 20.54 -11.94
C ILE A 154 20.35 20.39 -11.40
N LEU A 155 20.95 19.20 -11.46
CA LEU A 155 22.31 18.94 -10.99
C LEU A 155 23.39 19.72 -11.76
N ASN A 156 23.09 20.21 -12.97
CA ASN A 156 24.01 21.08 -13.73
C ASN A 156 24.21 22.46 -13.07
N LEU A 157 23.42 22.81 -12.05
CA LEU A 157 23.68 24.01 -11.25
C LEU A 157 24.98 23.91 -10.45
N ASP A 158 25.51 22.71 -10.19
CA ASP A 158 26.79 22.52 -9.48
C ASP A 158 27.92 23.37 -10.06
N TYR A 159 27.96 23.56 -11.38
CA TYR A 159 28.97 24.38 -12.07
C TYR A 159 28.90 25.88 -11.72
N VAL A 160 27.71 26.39 -11.36
CA VAL A 160 27.47 27.81 -11.03
C VAL A 160 27.15 28.00 -9.54
N MET A 161 27.22 26.94 -8.73
CA MET A 161 26.90 27.01 -7.30
C MET A 161 27.83 27.94 -6.53
N GLU A 162 29.10 28.04 -6.91
CA GLU A 162 30.04 28.98 -6.26
C GLU A 162 29.63 30.44 -6.46
N GLU A 163 29.12 30.79 -7.64
CA GLU A 163 28.64 32.14 -7.97
C GLU A 163 27.32 32.45 -7.26
N ILE A 164 26.44 31.44 -7.14
CA ILE A 164 25.16 31.54 -6.42
C ILE A 164 25.41 31.75 -4.92
N GLU A 165 26.32 30.98 -4.32
CA GLU A 165 26.66 31.11 -2.89
C GLU A 165 27.29 32.49 -2.58
N ARG A 166 28.07 33.03 -3.51
CA ARG A 166 28.63 34.40 -3.42
C ARG A 166 27.62 35.51 -3.74
N LYS A 167 26.40 35.16 -4.16
CA LYS A 167 25.35 36.08 -4.63
C LYS A 167 25.75 36.92 -5.85
N GLU A 168 26.66 36.41 -6.66
CA GLU A 168 27.03 37.01 -7.94
C GLU A 168 26.00 36.64 -9.02
N LEU A 169 25.36 35.48 -8.89
CA LEU A 169 24.28 35.00 -9.75
C LEU A 169 22.96 34.83 -8.97
N ASN A 170 21.93 35.57 -9.39
CA ASN A 170 20.60 35.53 -8.76
C ASN A 170 19.66 34.57 -9.50
N LEU A 171 19.22 33.50 -8.83
CA LEU A 171 18.26 32.54 -9.37
C LEU A 171 16.87 33.18 -9.51
N THR A 172 16.30 33.19 -10.72
CA THR A 172 14.97 33.79 -10.99
C THR A 172 13.88 32.71 -11.05
N PHE A 173 12.77 32.91 -10.35
CA PHE A 173 11.61 32.04 -10.35
C PHE A 173 10.61 32.48 -11.44
N PRO A 174 9.91 31.56 -12.15
CA PRO A 174 9.92 30.09 -12.03
C PRO A 174 10.91 29.37 -12.95
N ILE A 175 11.45 30.06 -13.96
CA ILE A 175 12.34 29.48 -14.97
C ILE A 175 13.58 30.35 -15.10
N MET A 176 14.74 29.70 -15.12
CA MET A 176 16.02 30.34 -15.38
C MET A 176 16.77 29.57 -16.46
N PHE A 177 17.52 30.28 -17.28
CA PHE A 177 18.50 29.68 -18.19
C PHE A 177 19.86 29.68 -17.50
N ASN A 178 20.50 28.52 -17.43
CA ASN A 178 21.86 28.44 -16.94
C ASN A 178 22.79 29.16 -17.94
N PRO A 179 23.61 30.14 -17.50
CA PRO A 179 24.45 30.92 -18.39
C PRO A 179 25.57 30.11 -19.06
N VAL A 180 25.93 28.96 -18.49
CA VAL A 180 26.99 28.07 -18.99
C VAL A 180 26.42 26.99 -19.91
N THR A 181 25.44 26.22 -19.42
CA THR A 181 24.90 25.07 -20.17
C THR A 181 23.76 25.44 -21.11
N TRP A 182 23.16 26.63 -20.97
CA TRP A 182 21.94 27.07 -21.67
C TRP A 182 20.70 26.20 -21.41
N ASP A 183 20.75 25.37 -20.37
CA ASP A 183 19.60 24.57 -19.94
C ASP A 183 18.53 25.46 -19.31
N ALA A 184 17.26 25.17 -19.63
CA ALA A 184 16.11 25.82 -19.02
C ALA A 184 15.72 25.08 -17.73
N HIS A 185 16.13 25.60 -16.57
CA HIS A 185 15.78 25.05 -15.28
C HIS A 185 14.39 25.51 -14.83
N THR A 186 13.44 24.58 -14.80
CA THR A 186 12.10 24.82 -14.24
C THR A 186 12.10 24.49 -12.74
N PHE A 187 12.40 25.49 -11.91
CA PHE A 187 12.55 25.29 -10.46
C PHE A 187 11.35 24.65 -9.75
N PRO A 188 10.07 24.90 -10.10
CA PRO A 188 8.93 24.26 -9.43
C PRO A 188 8.91 22.73 -9.49
N VAL A 189 9.61 22.12 -10.46
CA VAL A 189 9.67 20.65 -10.60
C VAL A 189 10.68 20.03 -9.63
N TYR A 190 11.72 20.78 -9.28
CA TYR A 190 12.87 20.29 -8.51
C TYR A 190 12.92 20.85 -7.09
N PHE A 191 12.55 22.10 -6.88
CA PHE A 191 12.63 22.74 -5.57
C PHE A 191 11.30 22.67 -4.83
N GLY A 192 11.36 22.25 -3.57
CA GLY A 192 10.21 22.20 -2.67
C GLY A 192 10.28 23.30 -1.63
N GLY A 193 9.22 24.12 -1.55
CA GLY A 193 9.08 25.16 -0.52
C GLY A 193 9.92 26.41 -0.74
N THR A 194 10.26 26.74 -1.99
CA THR A 194 11.08 27.92 -2.35
C THR A 194 10.47 29.22 -1.82
N ILE A 195 11.30 30.03 -1.17
CA ILE A 195 10.95 31.40 -0.79
C ILE A 195 11.50 32.34 -1.85
N VAL A 196 10.61 33.17 -2.38
CA VAL A 196 10.91 34.10 -3.47
C VAL A 196 10.71 35.53 -2.96
N SER A 197 11.64 36.42 -3.30
CA SER A 197 11.53 37.86 -3.05
C SER A 197 10.47 38.51 -3.94
N GLU A 198 10.10 39.76 -3.62
CA GLU A 198 9.17 40.56 -4.45
C GLU A 198 9.65 40.71 -5.89
N ASP A 199 10.97 40.73 -6.12
CA ASP A 199 11.60 40.84 -7.44
C ASP A 199 11.64 39.50 -8.23
N GLY A 200 11.04 38.43 -7.70
CA GLY A 200 11.04 37.11 -8.35
C GLY A 200 12.35 36.32 -8.19
N VAL A 201 13.24 36.76 -7.31
CA VAL A 201 14.53 36.07 -7.03
C VAL A 201 14.35 35.04 -5.91
N ILE A 202 14.88 33.83 -6.11
CA ILE A 202 14.89 32.77 -5.11
C ILE A 202 15.91 33.13 -4.03
N THR A 203 15.44 33.23 -2.78
CA THR A 203 16.30 33.56 -1.63
C THR A 203 16.60 32.36 -0.75
N HIS A 204 15.71 31.39 -0.71
CA HIS A 204 15.85 30.22 0.15
C HIS A 204 15.17 29.00 -0.44
N VAL A 205 15.86 27.86 -0.42
CA VAL A 205 15.38 26.58 -0.92
C VAL A 205 15.46 25.52 0.19
N PRO A 206 14.33 25.16 0.81
CA PRO A 206 14.33 24.16 1.90
C PRO A 206 14.61 22.73 1.45
N SER A 207 14.25 22.37 0.21
CA SER A 207 14.38 21.00 -0.28
C SER A 207 14.58 20.93 -1.78
N VAL A 208 15.32 19.91 -2.23
CA VAL A 208 15.54 19.59 -3.63
C VAL A 208 15.10 18.16 -3.89
N GLN A 209 14.46 17.95 -5.03
CA GLN A 209 13.96 16.67 -5.48
C GLN A 209 14.75 16.19 -6.70
N LEU A 210 15.11 14.90 -6.69
CA LEU A 210 15.65 14.18 -7.84
C LEU A 210 14.71 13.04 -8.20
N VAL A 211 14.54 12.78 -9.51
CA VAL A 211 13.67 11.72 -10.01
C VAL A 211 14.42 10.89 -11.04
N TYR A 212 14.27 9.57 -10.93
CA TYR A 212 14.89 8.58 -11.80
C TYR A 212 13.79 7.72 -12.38
N PHE A 213 13.58 7.82 -13.70
CA PHE A 213 12.53 7.07 -14.40
C PHE A 213 13.11 5.82 -15.02
N VAL A 214 12.33 4.73 -14.98
CA VAL A 214 12.74 3.40 -15.44
C VAL A 214 11.77 2.90 -16.50
N THR A 215 12.28 2.15 -17.48
CA THR A 215 11.46 1.57 -18.55
C THR A 215 10.49 0.54 -18.01
N ALA A 216 9.23 0.62 -18.43
CA ALA A 216 8.17 -0.30 -18.04
C ALA A 216 7.28 -0.72 -19.24
N ASP A 217 7.82 -0.69 -20.48
CA ASP A 217 7.02 -0.96 -21.68
C ASP A 217 6.56 -2.43 -21.76
N ASN A 218 7.41 -3.37 -21.33
CA ASN A 218 7.18 -4.82 -21.37
C ASN A 218 7.17 -5.45 -19.97
N LYS A 219 6.48 -6.59 -19.78
CA LYS A 219 6.46 -7.32 -18.50
C LYS A 219 7.86 -7.67 -17.96
N LYS A 220 8.81 -8.05 -18.82
CA LYS A 220 10.21 -8.30 -18.41
C LYS A 220 10.91 -7.01 -17.95
N GLN A 221 10.69 -5.89 -18.64
CA GLN A 221 11.26 -4.59 -18.25
C GLN A 221 10.64 -4.08 -16.96
N ASP A 222 9.32 -4.24 -16.79
CA ASP A 222 8.61 -3.86 -15.57
C ASP A 222 9.13 -4.64 -14.36
N ALA A 223 9.37 -5.95 -14.51
CA ALA A 223 9.95 -6.77 -13.45
C ALA A 223 11.40 -6.37 -13.13
N ARG A 224 12.24 -6.09 -14.14
CA ARG A 224 13.59 -5.55 -13.95
C ARG A 224 13.57 -4.19 -13.27
N GLY A 225 12.62 -3.32 -13.64
CA GLY A 225 12.45 -2.01 -13.02
C GLY A 225 12.01 -2.12 -11.56
N ALA A 226 11.15 -3.07 -11.22
CA ALA A 226 10.78 -3.36 -9.84
C ALA A 226 11.98 -3.84 -9.01
N ALA A 227 12.84 -4.70 -9.55
CA ALA A 227 14.07 -5.12 -8.88
C ALA A 227 15.04 -3.94 -8.69
N TRP A 228 15.13 -3.03 -9.65
CA TRP A 228 15.92 -1.81 -9.52
C TRP A 228 15.39 -0.85 -8.46
N GLU A 229 14.07 -0.66 -8.39
CA GLU A 229 13.44 0.17 -7.36
C GLU A 229 13.74 -0.34 -5.94
N GLU A 230 13.70 -1.67 -5.73
CA GLU A 230 14.04 -2.28 -4.45
C GLU A 230 15.52 -2.04 -4.09
N ALA A 231 16.44 -2.27 -5.04
CA ALA A 231 17.86 -2.00 -4.84
C ALA A 231 18.13 -0.50 -4.59
N PHE A 232 17.44 0.39 -5.29
CA PHE A 232 17.52 1.83 -5.10
C PHE A 232 17.10 2.25 -3.68
N LEU A 233 15.97 1.75 -3.18
CA LEU A 233 15.51 2.02 -1.81
C LEU A 233 16.51 1.49 -0.77
N ASP A 234 17.09 0.32 -1.01
CA ASP A 234 18.08 -0.28 -0.13
C ASP A 234 19.41 0.48 -0.11
N VAL A 235 19.93 0.89 -1.26
CA VAL A 235 21.20 1.63 -1.35
C VAL A 235 21.08 3.01 -0.72
N VAL A 236 20.04 3.77 -1.07
CA VAL A 236 19.81 5.10 -0.49
C VAL A 236 19.49 4.97 1.00
N GLY A 237 18.73 3.95 1.40
CA GLY A 237 18.44 3.64 2.80
C GLY A 237 19.65 3.26 3.64
N LYS A 238 20.61 2.52 3.06
CA LYS A 238 21.90 2.23 3.71
C LYS A 238 22.75 3.49 3.82
N ALA A 239 22.86 4.27 2.74
CA ALA A 239 23.64 5.52 2.75
C ALA A 239 23.15 6.53 3.81
N GLU A 240 21.83 6.63 4.00
CA GLU A 240 21.26 7.47 5.06
C GLU A 240 21.54 6.91 6.47
N LYS A 241 21.40 5.59 6.67
CA LYS A 241 21.68 4.93 7.96
C LYS A 241 23.14 5.03 8.38
N ASP A 242 24.05 4.82 7.42
CA ASP A 242 25.50 4.87 7.64
C ASP A 242 26.01 6.31 7.75
N ARG A 243 25.14 7.31 7.56
CA ARG A 243 25.47 8.74 7.55
C ARG A 243 26.63 9.06 6.60
N THR A 244 26.59 8.45 5.41
CA THR A 244 27.60 8.68 4.37
C THR A 244 27.65 10.16 3.97
N PHE A 245 26.50 10.83 4.00
CA PHE A 245 26.37 12.26 3.73
C PHE A 245 26.30 13.07 5.02
N LYS A 246 27.14 14.09 5.12
CA LYS A 246 27.32 14.93 6.31
C LYS A 246 26.33 16.10 6.34
N TYR A 247 25.98 16.67 5.18
CA TYR A 247 25.17 17.88 5.09
C TYR A 247 23.73 17.59 4.65
N ILE A 248 23.49 16.55 3.85
CA ILE A 248 22.16 16.18 3.39
C ILE A 248 21.52 15.05 4.23
N SER A 249 20.20 15.16 4.38
CA SER A 249 19.30 14.08 4.80
C SER A 249 18.43 13.74 3.61
N THR A 250 18.30 12.45 3.33
CA THR A 250 17.55 11.96 2.16
C THR A 250 16.26 11.27 2.59
N ALA A 251 15.17 11.58 1.90
CA ALA A 251 13.92 10.84 1.95
C ALA A 251 13.65 10.26 0.56
N MET A 252 13.42 8.96 0.48
CA MET A 252 13.28 8.21 -0.76
C MET A 252 11.89 7.59 -0.86
N PHE A 253 11.35 7.53 -2.07
CA PHE A 253 10.17 6.75 -2.37
C PHE A 253 10.21 6.25 -3.81
N ALA A 254 9.66 5.08 -4.06
CA ALA A 254 9.54 4.46 -5.37
C ALA A 254 8.07 4.13 -5.67
N SER A 255 7.78 3.65 -6.88
CA SER A 255 6.40 3.38 -7.32
C SER A 255 5.65 2.41 -6.39
N ARG A 256 6.30 1.35 -5.91
CA ARG A 256 5.71 0.32 -5.01
C ARG A 256 5.87 0.59 -3.52
N THR A 257 6.51 1.69 -3.12
CA THR A 257 6.76 1.94 -1.69
C THR A 257 5.46 2.01 -0.90
N LEU A 258 4.41 2.61 -1.47
CA LEU A 258 3.10 2.68 -0.83
C LEU A 258 2.50 1.28 -0.61
N ASP A 259 2.53 0.44 -1.64
CA ASP A 259 1.99 -0.93 -1.61
C ASP A 259 2.71 -1.77 -0.56
N ILE A 260 4.05 -1.71 -0.55
CA ILE A 260 4.91 -2.46 0.36
C ILE A 260 4.70 -2.01 1.80
N GLU A 261 4.65 -0.69 2.05
CA GLU A 261 4.44 -0.16 3.40
C GLU A 261 3.03 -0.46 3.93
N LEU A 262 2.02 -0.46 3.05
CA LEU A 262 0.65 -0.86 3.40
C LEU A 262 0.57 -2.35 3.75
N GLU A 263 1.22 -3.21 2.96
CA GLU A 263 1.30 -4.65 3.27
C GLU A 263 2.07 -4.89 4.57
N ARG A 264 3.20 -4.21 4.76
CA ARG A 264 4.02 -4.31 5.98
C ARG A 264 3.20 -3.96 7.22
N ASN A 265 2.45 -2.86 7.17
CA ASN A 265 1.55 -2.47 8.25
C ASN A 265 0.45 -3.52 8.49
N THR A 266 -0.05 -4.16 7.43
CA THR A 266 -1.01 -5.26 7.58
C THR A 266 -0.38 -6.47 8.27
N ARG A 267 0.85 -6.86 7.89
CA ARG A 267 1.57 -7.99 8.48
C ARG A 267 1.93 -7.78 9.95
N THR A 268 2.24 -6.56 10.37
CA THR A 268 2.52 -6.28 11.80
C THR A 268 1.28 -6.47 12.67
N VAL A 269 0.07 -6.34 12.11
CA VAL A 269 -1.21 -6.53 12.84
C VAL A 269 -1.56 -8.02 13.00
N VAL A 270 -1.15 -8.90 12.06
CA VAL A 270 -1.45 -10.35 12.08
C VAL A 270 -1.17 -11.04 13.44
N PRO A 271 -0.01 -10.87 14.10
CA PRO A 271 0.24 -11.51 15.40
C PRO A 271 -0.71 -11.04 16.51
N TYR A 272 -1.21 -9.81 16.46
CA TYR A 272 -2.18 -9.29 17.44
C TYR A 272 -3.57 -9.92 17.26
N PHE A 273 -3.91 -10.40 16.06
CA PHE A 273 -5.13 -11.21 15.89
C PHE A 273 -5.05 -12.51 16.70
N GLY A 274 -3.92 -13.22 16.67
CA GLY A 274 -3.76 -14.46 17.43
C GLY A 274 -3.99 -14.29 18.93
N SER A 275 -3.43 -13.23 19.53
CA SER A 275 -3.60 -12.94 20.95
C SER A 275 -5.04 -12.54 21.30
N THR A 276 -5.67 -11.70 20.48
CA THR A 276 -7.08 -11.31 20.69
C THR A 276 -8.04 -12.48 20.53
N PHE A 277 -7.82 -13.39 19.57
CA PHE A 277 -8.58 -14.63 19.45
C PHE A 277 -8.47 -15.51 20.70
N ALA A 278 -7.26 -15.68 21.23
CA ALA A 278 -7.05 -16.45 22.46
C ALA A 278 -7.78 -15.82 23.65
N LEU A 279 -7.71 -14.49 23.80
CA LEU A 279 -8.44 -13.75 24.84
C LEU A 279 -9.96 -13.88 24.69
N MET A 280 -10.49 -13.80 23.46
CA MET A 280 -11.91 -13.99 23.19
C MET A 280 -12.38 -15.39 23.56
N VAL A 281 -11.61 -16.42 23.20
CA VAL A 281 -11.91 -17.81 23.55
C VAL A 281 -11.89 -17.98 25.08
N GLY A 282 -10.85 -17.49 25.76
CA GLY A 282 -10.75 -17.52 27.22
C GLY A 282 -11.94 -16.83 27.91
N PHE A 283 -12.26 -15.61 27.50
CA PHE A 283 -13.38 -14.84 28.04
C PHE A 283 -14.73 -15.54 27.82
N SER A 284 -14.96 -16.12 26.64
CA SER A 284 -16.21 -16.84 26.34
C SER A 284 -16.38 -18.11 27.19
N MET A 285 -15.28 -18.82 27.48
CA MET A 285 -15.32 -19.98 28.35
C MET A 285 -15.61 -19.58 29.79
N ILE A 286 -14.92 -18.54 30.31
CA ILE A 286 -15.11 -18.03 31.67
C ILE A 286 -16.54 -17.52 31.88
N THR A 287 -17.09 -16.77 30.92
CA THR A 287 -18.46 -16.25 31.04
C THR A 287 -19.54 -17.33 30.98
N CYS A 288 -19.26 -18.48 30.37
CA CYS A 288 -20.15 -19.64 30.37
C CYS A 288 -19.91 -20.61 31.54
N MET A 289 -18.96 -20.29 32.45
CA MET A 289 -18.77 -21.02 33.70
C MET A 289 -19.72 -20.47 34.77
N MET A 290 -20.51 -21.36 35.36
CA MET A 290 -21.26 -21.07 36.59
C MET A 290 -20.42 -21.52 37.80
N LEU A 291 -20.76 -21.02 38.99
CA LEU A 291 -20.10 -21.39 40.26
C LEU A 291 -20.19 -22.89 40.56
N ASP A 292 -21.21 -23.58 40.05
CA ASP A 292 -21.33 -25.03 40.08
C ASP A 292 -20.71 -25.68 38.82
N TRP A 293 -19.72 -26.55 39.02
CA TRP A 293 -19.03 -27.27 37.93
C TRP A 293 -19.99 -28.11 37.08
N VAL A 294 -21.04 -28.69 37.68
CA VAL A 294 -22.03 -29.55 36.99
C VAL A 294 -22.96 -28.74 36.08
N ARG A 295 -23.24 -27.48 36.40
CA ARG A 295 -24.10 -26.59 35.59
C ARG A 295 -23.30 -25.74 34.60
N SER A 296 -21.98 -25.68 34.76
CA SER A 296 -21.07 -24.99 33.85
C SER A 296 -21.16 -25.57 32.43
N LYS A 297 -21.21 -24.71 31.41
CA LYS A 297 -21.27 -25.12 29.99
C LYS A 297 -20.17 -24.46 29.17
N PRO A 298 -18.88 -24.58 29.57
CA PRO A 298 -17.77 -23.92 28.89
C PRO A 298 -17.62 -24.37 27.43
N VAL A 299 -17.90 -25.64 27.14
CA VAL A 299 -17.88 -26.22 25.78
C VAL A 299 -18.85 -25.50 24.84
N LEU A 300 -19.95 -24.98 25.38
CA LEU A 300 -20.98 -24.34 24.57
C LEU A 300 -20.54 -22.94 24.10
N GLY A 301 -19.78 -22.22 24.93
CA GLY A 301 -19.09 -20.99 24.55
C GLY A 301 -18.01 -21.24 23.50
N LEU A 302 -17.21 -22.31 23.68
CA LEU A 302 -16.17 -22.70 22.72
C LEU A 302 -16.76 -23.06 21.34
N MET A 303 -17.82 -23.87 21.31
CA MET A 303 -18.49 -24.25 20.05
C MET A 303 -19.13 -23.06 19.33
N GLY A 304 -19.59 -22.05 20.07
CA GLY A 304 -20.06 -20.78 19.51
C GLY A 304 -18.96 -20.06 18.72
N ASN A 305 -17.76 -19.96 19.30
CA ASN A 305 -16.62 -19.32 18.62
C ASN A 305 -16.14 -20.12 17.41
N ILE A 306 -16.09 -21.45 17.52
CA ILE A 306 -15.71 -22.33 16.39
C ILE A 306 -16.69 -22.17 15.24
N SER A 307 -18.00 -22.12 15.54
CA SER A 307 -19.04 -21.88 14.54
C SER A 307 -18.87 -20.53 13.84
N ALA A 308 -18.60 -19.46 14.58
CA ALA A 308 -18.37 -18.12 14.02
C ALA A 308 -17.10 -18.07 13.14
N ALA A 309 -16.01 -18.72 13.57
CA ALA A 309 -14.79 -18.83 12.79
C ALA A 309 -15.04 -19.61 11.49
N MET A 310 -15.71 -20.76 11.59
CA MET A 310 -16.05 -21.59 10.43
C MET A 310 -16.95 -20.85 9.43
N ALA A 311 -17.96 -20.11 9.91
CA ALA A 311 -18.83 -19.30 9.06
C ALA A 311 -18.06 -18.19 8.33
N THR A 312 -17.14 -17.53 9.03
CA THR A 312 -16.27 -16.50 8.45
C THR A 312 -15.40 -17.08 7.33
N VAL A 313 -14.68 -18.16 7.62
CA VAL A 313 -13.78 -18.80 6.64
C VAL A 313 -14.59 -19.34 5.45
N ALA A 314 -15.74 -19.95 5.68
CA ALA A 314 -16.60 -20.43 4.59
C ALA A 314 -17.13 -19.28 3.72
N GLY A 315 -17.50 -18.14 4.32
CA GLY A 315 -17.95 -16.94 3.59
C GLY A 315 -16.86 -16.37 2.68
N PHE A 316 -15.65 -16.20 3.20
CA PHE A 316 -14.52 -15.74 2.38
C PHE A 316 -14.12 -16.75 1.31
N GLY A 317 -14.06 -18.04 1.65
CA GLY A 317 -13.73 -19.09 0.69
C GLY A 317 -14.75 -19.18 -0.46
N PHE A 318 -16.04 -19.01 -0.16
CA PHE A 318 -17.09 -18.92 -1.18
C PHE A 318 -16.97 -17.66 -2.05
N ALA A 319 -16.67 -16.50 -1.46
CA ALA A 319 -16.45 -15.28 -2.23
C ALA A 319 -15.26 -15.43 -3.19
N ILE A 320 -14.15 -16.03 -2.73
CA ILE A 320 -13.00 -16.30 -3.60
C ILE A 320 -13.37 -17.26 -4.74
N TYR A 321 -14.26 -18.23 -4.49
CA TYR A 321 -14.77 -19.09 -5.56
C TYR A 321 -15.54 -18.35 -6.65
N LEU A 322 -16.24 -17.28 -6.28
CA LEU A 322 -16.94 -16.40 -7.23
C LEU A 322 -15.98 -15.46 -7.98
N GLY A 323 -14.69 -15.48 -7.66
CA GLY A 323 -13.66 -14.68 -8.32
C GLY A 323 -13.42 -13.31 -7.70
N PHE A 324 -13.82 -13.09 -6.44
CA PHE A 324 -13.47 -11.86 -5.73
C PHE A 324 -12.01 -11.88 -5.28
N ASP A 325 -11.29 -10.78 -5.53
CA ASP A 325 -9.92 -10.59 -5.09
C ASP A 325 -9.80 -10.46 -3.56
N PHE A 326 -8.73 -11.00 -3.01
CA PHE A 326 -8.43 -10.89 -1.59
C PHE A 326 -7.44 -9.75 -1.33
N ILE A 327 -7.75 -8.94 -0.32
CA ILE A 327 -7.00 -7.72 0.02
C ILE A 327 -6.45 -7.87 1.44
N GLY A 328 -5.26 -7.32 1.73
CA GLY A 328 -4.67 -7.37 3.07
C GLY A 328 -5.58 -6.86 4.19
N ILE A 329 -6.36 -5.81 3.93
CA ILE A 329 -7.31 -5.23 4.91
C ILE A 329 -8.41 -6.24 5.32
N ASN A 330 -8.76 -7.19 4.45
CA ASN A 330 -9.76 -8.21 4.77
C ASN A 330 -9.30 -9.15 5.90
N LEU A 331 -8.01 -9.17 6.25
CA LEU A 331 -7.50 -9.90 7.42
C LEU A 331 -8.09 -9.40 8.75
N ALA A 332 -8.60 -8.16 8.81
CA ALA A 332 -9.29 -7.63 9.99
C ALA A 332 -10.77 -8.04 10.07
N ALA A 333 -11.40 -8.45 8.97
CA ALA A 333 -12.83 -8.78 8.94
C ALA A 333 -13.21 -9.97 9.85
N PRO A 334 -12.41 -11.06 9.94
CA PRO A 334 -12.70 -12.14 10.89
C PRO A 334 -12.81 -11.68 12.35
N PHE A 335 -12.02 -10.70 12.75
CA PHE A 335 -12.08 -10.14 14.10
C PHE A 335 -13.42 -9.44 14.36
N LEU A 336 -13.86 -8.59 13.42
CA LEU A 336 -15.14 -7.88 13.51
C LEU A 336 -16.32 -8.86 13.55
N MET A 337 -16.31 -9.85 12.66
CA MET A 337 -17.37 -10.86 12.57
C MET A 337 -17.50 -11.67 13.86
N VAL A 338 -16.38 -12.12 14.43
CA VAL A 338 -16.39 -12.89 15.68
C VAL A 338 -16.90 -12.05 16.87
N GLY A 339 -16.58 -10.75 16.88
CA GLY A 339 -17.09 -9.79 17.87
C GLY A 339 -18.62 -9.64 17.87
N GLU A 340 -19.22 -9.49 16.69
CA GLU A 340 -20.69 -9.35 16.54
C GLU A 340 -21.44 -10.66 16.83
N TYR A 341 -20.94 -11.79 16.30
CA TYR A 341 -21.55 -13.10 16.52
C TYR A 341 -21.58 -13.51 18.00
N ARG A 342 -20.57 -13.07 18.76
CA ARG A 342 -20.53 -13.24 20.22
C ARG A 342 -21.74 -12.57 20.90
N HIS A 343 -22.10 -11.35 20.48
CA HIS A 343 -23.21 -10.62 21.09
C HIS A 343 -24.53 -11.39 20.95
N GLY A 344 -24.84 -11.88 19.75
CA GLY A 344 -26.03 -12.67 19.50
C GLY A 344 -26.03 -14.03 20.21
N THR A 345 -24.87 -14.69 20.32
CA THR A 345 -24.75 -15.99 20.99
C THR A 345 -24.90 -15.88 22.50
N LEU A 346 -24.21 -14.91 23.13
CA LEU A 346 -24.35 -14.67 24.57
C LEU A 346 -25.77 -14.25 24.96
N GLN A 347 -26.44 -13.43 24.14
CA GLN A 347 -27.82 -13.03 24.42
C GLN A 347 -28.76 -14.25 24.45
N ARG A 348 -28.60 -15.20 23.53
CA ARG A 348 -29.38 -16.47 23.55
C ARG A 348 -29.03 -17.38 24.71
N LEU A 349 -27.78 -17.35 25.19
CA LEU A 349 -27.33 -18.17 26.32
C LEU A 349 -27.79 -17.60 27.66
N LEU A 350 -27.77 -16.27 27.82
CA LEU A 350 -28.29 -15.60 29.01
C LEU A 350 -29.81 -15.75 29.13
N ILE A 351 -30.55 -15.70 28.01
CA ILE A 351 -32.01 -15.91 28.00
C ILE A 351 -32.39 -17.36 28.39
N LYS A 352 -31.54 -18.36 28.10
CA LYS A 352 -31.74 -19.76 28.53
C LYS A 352 -31.26 -20.06 29.95
N GLY A 353 -30.58 -19.11 30.59
CA GLY A 353 -30.01 -19.22 31.93
C GLY A 353 -30.91 -18.68 33.05
N GLN A 354 -31.89 -17.83 32.71
CA GLN A 354 -33.08 -17.55 33.54
C GLN A 354 -34.12 -18.64 33.31
#